data_AF-A0A7C3T411-F1
#
_entry.id   AF-A0A7C3T411-F1
#
_cell.length_a   1.000
_cell.length_b   1.000
_cell.length_c   1.000
_cell.angle_alpha   90.00
_cell.angle_beta   90.00
_cell.angle_gamma   90.00
#
_symmetry.space_group_name_H-M   'P 1'
#
loop_
_entity.id
_entity.type
_entity.pdbx_description
1 polymer ?
#
loop_
_entity_poly.entity_id
_entity_poly.type
_entity_poly.pdbx_seq_one_letter_code
_entity_poly.pdbx_strand_id
1 'polypeptide(L)'
;MKRFSLAGAAFLVLVCLGTGLVLAQVDRAGVEEVLGQVERIRGLQAPPDISVEYLSQDELRERMIQDFEEENPEEEIRTAAEIMVMLGLIEPDLDLYQLYIDLYTEQVAGFYDPEEKELFLISEDRSLSALDRYVLSHELTHYLQDRNFDLTRPPFHDPDEAEEETDDDASFAALCLVEGDAMITAEKWLQENATPSDLVEMRRESGEFSSEVLDSAPGYV
;
A
#
# COMPACT_ATOMS: atom_id res chain seq x y z
N MET A 1 -24.92 -17.77 7.39
CA MET A 1 -23.87 -18.55 6.71
C MET A 1 -23.03 -17.53 5.98
N LYS A 2 -21.94 -17.06 6.58
CA LYS A 2 -20.99 -16.16 5.93
C LYS A 2 -20.46 -16.88 4.69
N ARG A 3 -20.55 -16.26 3.52
CA ARG A 3 -20.16 -16.87 2.25
C ARG A 3 -18.63 -16.81 2.21
N PHE A 4 -18.00 -17.95 1.99
CA PHE A 4 -16.56 -18.04 1.73
C PHE A 4 -16.27 -17.33 0.41
N SER A 5 -15.60 -16.18 0.48
CA SER A 5 -14.91 -15.62 -0.68
C SER A 5 -13.45 -16.03 -0.61
N LEU A 6 -12.95 -16.72 -1.65
CA LEU A 6 -11.51 -16.93 -1.86
C LEU A 6 -10.82 -15.63 -2.33
N ALA A 7 -11.58 -14.55 -2.49
CA ALA A 7 -11.10 -13.23 -2.86
C ALA A 7 -10.96 -12.33 -1.61
N GLY A 8 -10.28 -12.84 -0.57
CA GLY A 8 -9.65 -11.97 0.40
C GLY A 8 -8.52 -11.21 -0.30
N ALA A 9 -8.88 -10.23 -1.12
CA ALA A 9 -7.99 -9.14 -1.45
C ALA A 9 -7.65 -8.52 -0.09
N ALA A 10 -6.37 -8.58 0.29
CA ALA A 10 -5.84 -7.90 1.45
C ALA A 10 -6.40 -6.47 1.44
N PHE A 11 -7.32 -6.24 2.36
CA PHE A 11 -8.07 -5.01 2.45
C PHE A 11 -7.45 -4.36 3.65
N LEU A 12 -6.33 -3.67 3.43
CA LEU A 12 -5.52 -3.05 4.48
C LEU A 12 -6.42 -2.07 5.26
N VAL A 13 -7.03 -2.59 6.32
CA VAL A 13 -7.86 -1.88 7.29
C VAL A 13 -7.03 -1.88 8.54
N LEU A 14 -6.51 -0.70 8.87
CA LEU A 14 -5.44 -0.57 9.84
C LEU A 14 -5.89 0.30 11.01
N VAL A 15 -6.09 -0.39 12.13
CA VAL A 15 -6.41 0.24 13.41
C VAL A 15 -5.44 -0.29 14.46
N CYS A 16 -4.47 0.53 14.90
CA CYS A 16 -4.23 0.85 16.32
C CYS A 16 -2.84 1.45 16.65
N LEU A 17 -2.86 2.73 17.07
CA LEU A 17 -2.25 3.31 18.28
C LEU A 17 -0.89 2.77 18.81
N GLY A 18 0.16 3.59 18.65
CA GLY A 18 1.40 3.46 19.43
C GLY A 18 2.30 4.69 19.39
N THR A 19 2.11 5.62 20.33
CA THR A 19 2.91 6.86 20.45
C THR A 19 4.42 6.62 20.56
N GLY A 20 5.18 7.10 19.57
CA GLY A 20 6.64 7.17 19.57
C GLY A 20 7.15 8.50 19.03
N LEU A 21 7.07 9.57 19.81
CA LEU A 21 7.55 10.90 19.42
C LEU A 21 9.09 10.93 19.32
N VAL A 22 9.63 10.58 18.16
CA VAL A 22 11.04 10.84 17.80
C VAL A 22 11.07 12.02 16.83
N LEU A 23 11.40 13.20 17.37
CA LEU A 23 11.60 14.43 16.61
C LEU A 23 12.90 14.38 15.80
N ALA A 24 12.84 13.78 14.62
CA ALA A 24 13.70 14.09 13.48
C ALA A 24 12.80 14.63 12.37
N GLN A 25 13.10 15.81 11.83
CA GLN A 25 12.21 16.52 10.91
C GLN A 25 12.01 15.71 9.62
N VAL A 26 10.78 15.22 9.41
CA VAL A 26 10.24 14.83 8.10
C VAL A 26 10.65 15.88 7.07
N ASP A 27 11.03 15.48 5.84
CA ASP A 27 11.23 16.39 4.72
C ASP A 27 9.88 16.95 4.23
N ARG A 28 9.26 17.74 5.10
CA ARG A 28 7.95 18.33 4.92
C ARG A 28 7.90 19.23 3.69
N ALA A 29 9.02 19.88 3.36
CA ALA A 29 9.11 20.71 2.17
C ALA A 29 9.00 19.88 0.89
N GLY A 30 9.71 18.73 0.83
CA GLY A 30 9.59 17.79 -0.28
C GLY A 30 8.18 17.20 -0.39
N VAL A 31 7.57 16.82 0.73
CA VAL A 31 6.18 16.31 0.74
C VAL A 31 5.18 17.36 0.24
N GLU A 32 5.24 18.59 0.76
CA GLU A 32 4.38 19.69 0.32
C GLU A 32 4.60 20.04 -1.16
N GLU A 33 5.84 19.95 -1.65
CA GLU A 33 6.16 20.15 -3.06
C GLU A 33 5.50 19.09 -3.95
N VAL A 34 5.64 17.80 -3.61
CA VAL A 34 5.03 16.70 -4.37
C VAL A 34 3.51 16.79 -4.30
N LEU A 35 2.92 17.11 -3.14
CA LEU A 35 1.47 17.33 -3.00
C LEU A 35 0.99 18.41 -3.98
N GLY A 36 1.65 19.57 -4.02
CA GLY A 36 1.29 20.63 -4.96
C GLY A 36 1.51 20.26 -6.44
N GLN A 37 2.39 19.31 -6.74
CA GLN A 37 2.56 18.75 -8.09
C GLN A 37 1.39 17.81 -8.45
N VAL A 38 1.03 16.89 -7.56
CA VAL A 38 -0.07 15.94 -7.75
C VAL A 38 -1.41 16.67 -7.82
N GLU A 39 -1.65 17.67 -6.96
CA GLU A 39 -2.84 18.54 -7.02
C GLU A 39 -3.00 19.21 -8.39
N ARG A 40 -1.91 19.69 -8.99
CA ARG A 40 -1.93 20.28 -10.34
C ARG A 40 -2.26 19.25 -11.42
N ILE A 41 -1.73 18.04 -11.31
CA ILE A 41 -1.96 16.96 -12.28
C ILE A 41 -3.42 16.48 -12.22
N ARG A 42 -3.96 16.32 -11.00
CA ARG A 42 -5.32 15.82 -10.75
C ARG A 42 -6.39 16.90 -10.89
N GLY A 43 -6.06 18.16 -10.65
CA GLY A 43 -7.02 19.24 -10.50
C GLY A 43 -7.88 19.12 -9.23
N LEU A 44 -7.41 18.36 -8.25
CA LEU A 44 -8.02 18.21 -6.92
C LEU A 44 -7.20 18.97 -5.89
N GLN A 45 -7.78 19.22 -4.72
CA GLN A 45 -7.11 19.88 -3.61
C GLN A 45 -7.30 19.08 -2.33
N ALA A 46 -6.31 19.11 -1.45
CA ALA A 46 -6.42 18.64 -0.09
C ALA A 46 -5.69 19.59 0.87
N PRO A 47 -6.02 19.56 2.17
CA PRO A 47 -5.26 20.32 3.15
C PRO A 47 -3.77 19.89 3.16
N PRO A 48 -2.81 20.81 3.33
CA PRO A 48 -1.39 20.47 3.39
C PRO A 48 -0.97 19.99 4.79
N ASP A 49 -1.84 19.24 5.46
CA ASP A 49 -1.68 18.78 6.85
C ASP A 49 -1.54 17.27 7.00
N ILE A 50 -1.25 16.57 5.89
CA ILE A 50 -0.99 15.13 5.91
C ILE A 50 0.13 14.79 6.91
N SER A 51 -0.15 13.82 7.79
CA SER A 51 0.85 13.24 8.68
C SER A 51 1.72 12.30 7.85
N VAL A 52 3.04 12.45 7.96
CA VAL A 52 3.98 11.54 7.30
C VAL A 52 4.85 10.91 8.38
N GLU A 53 4.79 9.59 8.45
CA GLU A 53 5.61 8.78 9.33
C GLU A 53 6.66 8.01 8.51
N TYR A 54 7.85 7.85 9.07
CA TYR A 54 8.90 7.04 8.47
C TYR A 54 9.06 5.77 9.26
N LEU A 55 8.94 4.64 8.57
CA LEU A 55 9.13 3.31 9.14
C LEU A 55 10.48 2.74 8.66
N SER A 56 11.17 2.07 9.57
CA SER A 56 12.20 1.10 9.21
C SER A 56 11.56 -0.16 8.61
N GLN A 57 12.38 -0.99 7.96
CA GLN A 57 11.88 -2.24 7.38
C GLN A 57 11.37 -3.23 8.45
N ASP A 58 11.98 -3.21 9.64
CA ASP A 58 11.54 -4.02 10.78
C ASP A 58 10.18 -3.51 11.33
N GLU A 59 9.99 -2.20 11.45
CA GLU A 59 8.71 -1.60 11.87
C GLU A 59 7.59 -1.88 10.85
N LEU A 60 7.89 -1.80 9.54
CA LEU A 60 6.96 -2.21 8.49
C LEU A 60 6.56 -3.68 8.68
N ARG A 61 7.52 -4.57 8.91
CA ARG A 61 7.26 -6.00 9.08
C ARG A 61 6.39 -6.29 10.29
N GLU A 62 6.66 -5.66 11.42
CA GLU A 62 5.84 -5.81 12.62
C GLU A 62 4.40 -5.35 12.38
N ARG A 63 4.22 -4.20 11.71
CA ARG A 63 2.89 -3.69 11.33
C ARG A 63 2.17 -4.64 10.38
N MET A 64 2.80 -5.04 9.27
CA MET A 64 2.21 -5.96 8.29
C MET A 64 1.81 -7.31 8.90
N ILE A 65 2.57 -7.82 9.89
CA ILE A 65 2.19 -9.03 10.63
C ILE A 65 0.90 -8.79 11.43
N GLN A 66 0.83 -7.67 12.16
CA GLN A 66 -0.35 -7.35 12.96
C GLN A 66 -1.60 -7.25 12.07
N ASP A 67 -1.53 -6.47 10.99
CA ASP A 67 -2.66 -6.23 10.08
C ASP A 67 -3.11 -7.54 9.42
N PHE A 68 -2.14 -8.33 8.97
CA PHE A 68 -2.41 -9.62 8.35
C PHE A 68 -3.12 -10.57 9.33
N GLU A 69 -2.69 -10.64 10.59
CA GLU A 69 -3.32 -11.47 11.61
C GLU A 69 -4.73 -10.99 12.01
N GLU A 70 -5.00 -9.69 11.94
CA GLU A 70 -6.31 -9.10 12.22
C GLU A 70 -7.33 -9.45 11.11
N GLU A 71 -6.91 -9.37 9.84
CA GLU A 71 -7.74 -9.67 8.67
C GLU A 71 -7.83 -11.17 8.34
N ASN A 72 -6.80 -11.94 8.68
CA ASN A 72 -6.66 -13.34 8.26
C ASN A 72 -6.46 -14.27 9.47
N PRO A 73 -7.56 -14.73 10.10
CA PRO A 73 -7.47 -15.69 11.18
C PRO A 73 -6.66 -16.92 10.78
N GLU A 74 -5.80 -17.42 11.67
CA GLU A 74 -4.89 -18.56 11.40
C GLU A 74 -5.60 -19.78 10.79
N GLU A 75 -6.82 -20.07 11.24
CA GLU A 75 -7.62 -21.17 10.72
C GLU A 75 -8.01 -20.98 9.24
N GLU A 76 -8.26 -19.74 8.82
CA GLU A 76 -8.64 -19.41 7.43
C GLU A 76 -7.43 -19.56 6.51
N ILE A 77 -6.25 -19.05 6.90
CA ILE A 77 -5.00 -19.23 6.14
C ILE A 77 -4.65 -20.70 6.01
N ARG A 78 -4.75 -21.48 7.10
CA ARG A 78 -4.52 -22.92 7.05
C ARG A 78 -5.50 -23.61 6.10
N THR A 79 -6.77 -23.25 6.14
CA THR A 79 -7.79 -23.82 5.25
C THR A 79 -7.54 -23.46 3.79
N ALA A 80 -7.15 -22.21 3.52
CA ALA A 80 -6.78 -21.75 2.18
C ALA A 80 -5.56 -22.52 1.65
N ALA A 81 -4.51 -22.68 2.46
CA ALA A 81 -3.32 -23.46 2.11
C ALA A 81 -3.68 -24.92 1.76
N GLU A 82 -4.50 -25.59 2.59
CA GLU A 82 -4.95 -26.96 2.31
C GLU A 82 -5.70 -27.07 0.98
N ILE A 83 -6.58 -26.11 0.67
CA ILE A 83 -7.30 -26.05 -0.61
C ILE A 83 -6.34 -25.84 -1.77
N MET A 84 -5.41 -24.90 -1.65
CA MET A 84 -4.43 -24.62 -2.70
C MET A 84 -3.53 -25.82 -2.98
N VAL A 85 -3.11 -26.56 -1.95
CA VAL A 85 -2.37 -27.83 -2.10
C VAL A 85 -3.23 -28.87 -2.83
N MET A 86 -4.50 -29.04 -2.43
CA MET A 86 -5.40 -30.00 -3.08
C MET A 86 -5.65 -29.68 -4.56
N LEU A 87 -5.67 -28.40 -4.92
CA LEU A 87 -5.81 -27.93 -6.31
C LEU A 87 -4.50 -27.99 -7.10
N GLY A 88 -3.38 -28.30 -6.45
CA GLY A 88 -2.04 -28.31 -7.05
C GLY A 88 -1.53 -26.91 -7.42
N LEU A 89 -2.00 -25.88 -6.70
CA LEU A 89 -1.56 -24.50 -6.85
C LEU A 89 -0.22 -24.30 -6.13
N ILE A 90 -0.11 -24.76 -4.88
CA ILE A 90 1.11 -24.66 -4.07
C ILE A 90 1.66 -26.03 -3.66
N GLU A 91 2.96 -26.09 -3.36
CA GLU A 91 3.60 -27.28 -2.80
C GLU A 91 3.15 -27.53 -1.35
N PRO A 92 3.05 -28.79 -0.89
CA PRO A 92 2.54 -29.12 0.45
C PRO A 92 3.37 -28.57 1.62
N ASP A 93 4.63 -28.23 1.39
CA ASP A 93 5.57 -27.70 2.38
C ASP A 93 5.75 -26.18 2.30
N LEU A 94 5.04 -25.49 1.40
CA LEU A 94 5.03 -24.04 1.34
C LEU A 94 4.31 -23.46 2.57
N ASP A 95 5.00 -22.61 3.31
CA ASP A 95 4.40 -21.81 4.39
C ASP A 95 3.70 -20.58 3.78
N LEU A 96 2.39 -20.71 3.56
CA LEU A 96 1.59 -19.66 2.92
C LEU A 96 1.56 -18.36 3.74
N TYR A 97 1.53 -18.48 5.07
CA TYR A 97 1.56 -17.32 5.97
C TYR A 97 2.88 -16.57 5.80
N GLN A 98 3.99 -17.28 5.91
CA GLN A 98 5.32 -16.67 5.84
C GLN A 98 5.57 -16.06 4.46
N LEU A 99 5.11 -16.72 3.38
CA LEU A 99 5.19 -16.17 2.03
C LEU A 99 4.46 -14.83 1.90
N TYR A 100 3.24 -14.70 2.43
CA TYR A 100 2.50 -13.43 2.35
C TYR A 100 3.21 -12.31 3.11
N ILE A 101 3.66 -12.57 4.34
CA ILE A 101 4.39 -11.58 5.14
C ILE A 101 5.68 -11.13 4.44
N ASP A 102 6.44 -12.08 3.89
CA ASP A 102 7.67 -11.77 3.17
C ASP A 102 7.39 -10.99 1.88
N LEU A 103 6.31 -11.31 1.16
CA LEU A 103 5.93 -10.62 -0.07
C LEU A 103 5.49 -9.17 0.19
N TYR A 104 4.66 -8.94 1.21
CA TYR A 104 4.21 -7.60 1.59
C TYR A 104 5.35 -6.73 2.12
N THR A 105 6.35 -7.32 2.77
CA THR A 105 7.50 -6.56 3.29
C THR A 105 8.63 -6.36 2.28
N GLU A 106 8.70 -7.15 1.21
CA GLU A 106 9.67 -6.96 0.12
C GLU A 106 9.27 -5.81 -0.82
N GLN A 107 7.96 -5.64 -1.10
CA GLN A 107 7.51 -4.78 -2.20
C GLN A 107 7.05 -3.37 -1.81
N VAL A 108 6.87 -3.08 -0.52
CA VAL A 108 6.28 -1.81 -0.08
C VAL A 108 7.36 -0.76 0.17
N ALA A 109 7.36 0.31 -0.65
CA ALA A 109 8.23 1.48 -0.50
C ALA A 109 7.54 2.66 0.23
N GLY A 110 6.21 2.63 0.30
CA GLY A 110 5.37 3.56 1.04
C GLY A 110 3.91 3.18 0.87
N PHE A 111 3.04 3.68 1.74
CA PHE A 111 1.59 3.51 1.62
C PHE A 111 0.83 4.64 2.34
N TYR A 112 -0.33 5.01 1.82
CA TYR A 112 -1.30 5.87 2.49
C TYR A 112 -2.41 5.06 3.16
N ASP A 113 -2.71 5.40 4.40
CA ASP A 113 -3.78 4.79 5.19
C ASP A 113 -5.02 5.71 5.23
N PRO A 114 -6.16 5.32 4.63
CA PRO A 114 -7.36 6.14 4.62
C PRO A 114 -8.07 6.22 5.98
N GLU A 115 -7.86 5.25 6.87
CA GLU A 115 -8.49 5.21 8.19
C GLU A 115 -7.77 6.14 9.17
N GLU A 116 -6.44 6.02 9.23
CA GLU A 116 -5.58 6.86 10.06
C GLU A 116 -5.36 8.26 9.44
N LYS A 117 -5.51 8.35 8.11
CA LYS A 117 -5.21 9.55 7.29
C LYS A 117 -3.74 9.95 7.36
N GLU A 118 -2.89 8.94 7.43
CA GLU A 118 -1.45 9.07 7.55
C GLU A 118 -0.76 8.41 6.37
N LEU A 119 0.42 8.90 6.05
CA LEU A 119 1.25 8.38 4.98
C LEU A 119 2.53 7.82 5.59
N PHE A 120 2.84 6.58 5.26
CA PHE A 120 4.01 5.88 5.75
C PHE A 120 5.04 5.75 4.62
N LEU A 121 6.27 6.17 4.87
CA LEU A 121 7.40 6.01 3.95
C LEU A 121 8.44 5.08 4.56
N ILE A 122 9.00 4.18 3.75
CA ILE A 122 10.06 3.30 4.19
C ILE A 122 11.40 3.96 3.84
N SER A 123 12.04 4.54 4.85
CA SER A 123 13.35 5.18 4.67
C SER A 123 14.13 5.23 5.97
N GLU A 124 15.34 4.65 5.94
CA GLU A 124 16.29 4.62 7.06
C GLU A 124 16.89 6.00 7.35
N ASP A 125 17.16 6.79 6.30
CA ASP A 125 17.78 8.11 6.42
C ASP A 125 16.78 9.27 6.43
N ARG A 126 15.49 8.96 6.29
CA ARG A 126 14.36 9.90 6.29
C ARG A 126 14.53 11.02 5.26
N SER A 127 15.22 10.74 4.16
CA SER A 127 15.36 11.63 3.02
C SER A 127 14.42 11.21 1.88
N LEU A 128 14.18 12.12 0.93
CA LEU A 128 13.38 11.84 -0.26
C LEU A 128 14.30 11.75 -1.49
N SER A 129 14.65 10.52 -1.86
CA SER A 129 15.28 10.20 -3.14
C SER A 129 14.36 10.52 -4.33
N ALA A 130 14.86 10.38 -5.56
CA ALA A 130 14.02 10.47 -6.74
C ALA A 130 12.93 9.37 -6.77
N LEU A 131 13.25 8.16 -6.32
CA LEU A 131 12.28 7.07 -6.25
C LEU A 131 11.23 7.32 -5.17
N ASP A 132 11.64 7.84 -4.00
CA ASP A 132 10.70 8.15 -2.92
C ASP A 132 9.70 9.21 -3.35
N ARG A 133 10.12 10.23 -4.12
CA ARG A 133 9.19 11.24 -4.64
C ARG A 133 8.21 10.66 -5.65
N TYR A 134 8.63 9.68 -6.45
CA TYR A 134 7.75 8.96 -7.35
C TYR A 134 6.71 8.14 -6.57
N VAL A 135 7.13 7.36 -5.57
CA VAL A 135 6.23 6.61 -4.67
C VAL A 135 5.30 7.57 -3.95
N LEU A 136 5.82 8.66 -3.39
CA LEU A 136 5.05 9.68 -2.72
C LEU A 136 4.00 10.34 -3.64
N SER A 137 4.27 10.45 -4.94
CA SER A 137 3.28 10.98 -5.88
C SER A 137 2.09 10.03 -6.09
N HIS A 138 2.32 8.71 -5.98
CA HIS A 138 1.27 7.68 -5.95
C HIS A 138 0.46 7.81 -4.66
N GLU A 139 1.12 7.77 -3.50
CA GLU A 139 0.47 7.80 -2.19
C GLU A 139 -0.28 9.11 -1.91
N LEU A 140 0.27 10.26 -2.33
CA LEU A 140 -0.44 11.54 -2.22
C LEU A 140 -1.63 11.62 -3.18
N THR A 141 -1.68 10.79 -4.22
CA THR A 141 -2.89 10.65 -5.02
C THR A 141 -3.98 9.92 -4.24
N HIS A 142 -3.65 8.87 -3.48
CA HIS A 142 -4.60 8.24 -2.55
C HIS A 142 -5.09 9.20 -1.48
N TYR A 143 -4.21 10.01 -0.90
CA TYR A 143 -4.61 11.09 0.00
C TYR A 143 -5.61 12.04 -0.69
N LEU A 144 -5.32 12.53 -1.90
CA LEU A 144 -6.26 13.38 -2.63
C LEU A 144 -7.59 12.68 -2.92
N GLN A 145 -7.57 11.39 -3.25
CA GLN A 145 -8.77 10.60 -3.48
C GLN A 145 -9.61 10.51 -2.22
N ASP A 146 -9.01 10.17 -1.06
CA ASP A 146 -9.73 10.11 0.22
C ASP A 146 -10.33 11.45 0.60
N ARG A 147 -9.53 12.53 0.55
CA ARG A 147 -10.00 13.86 0.96
C ARG A 147 -11.15 14.40 0.07
N ASN A 148 -11.27 13.92 -1.16
CA ASN A 148 -12.29 14.38 -2.10
C ASN A 148 -13.47 13.41 -2.29
N PHE A 149 -13.28 12.12 -2.04
CA PHE A 149 -14.27 11.08 -2.35
C PHE A 149 -14.62 10.18 -1.18
N ASP A 150 -13.87 10.24 -0.07
CA ASP A 150 -13.99 9.38 1.11
C ASP A 150 -13.79 7.92 0.71
N LEU A 151 -12.59 7.39 0.93
CA LEU A 151 -12.26 5.99 0.60
C LEU A 151 -12.75 5.01 1.68
N THR A 152 -13.25 5.51 2.82
CA THR A 152 -13.75 4.68 3.94
C THR A 152 -15.23 4.32 3.84
N ARG A 153 -15.81 4.44 2.63
CA ARG A 153 -17.23 4.16 2.37
C ARG A 153 -17.44 3.30 1.12
N PRO A 154 -18.62 2.67 0.96
CA PRO A 154 -18.94 1.89 -0.22
C PRO A 154 -18.87 2.74 -1.50
N PRO A 155 -18.39 2.19 -2.64
CA PRO A 155 -17.96 0.80 -2.83
C PRO A 155 -16.47 0.55 -2.54
N PHE A 156 -15.77 1.50 -1.90
CA PHE A 156 -14.34 1.38 -1.62
C PHE A 156 -14.10 0.54 -0.38
N HIS A 157 -14.87 0.79 0.68
CA HIS A 157 -14.79 0.07 1.94
C HIS A 157 -16.17 -0.01 2.59
N ASP A 158 -16.62 -1.20 2.94
CA ASP A 158 -17.87 -1.38 3.69
C ASP A 158 -17.60 -1.25 5.19
N PRO A 159 -18.42 -0.52 5.96
CA PRO A 159 -18.25 -0.46 7.40
C PRO A 159 -18.54 -1.83 8.05
N ASP A 160 -17.85 -2.17 9.14
CA ASP A 160 -18.01 -3.45 9.87
C ASP A 160 -19.46 -3.85 10.20
N GLU A 161 -20.34 -2.85 10.39
CA GLU A 161 -21.75 -3.03 10.73
C GLU A 161 -22.70 -2.89 9.52
N ALA A 162 -22.19 -2.98 8.29
CA ALA A 162 -23.00 -2.88 7.08
C ALA A 162 -24.12 -3.95 7.06
N GLU A 163 -25.35 -3.54 6.76
CA GLU A 163 -26.47 -4.48 6.60
C GLU A 163 -26.36 -5.29 5.29
N GLU A 164 -25.73 -4.68 4.28
CA GLU A 164 -25.45 -5.27 2.97
C GLU A 164 -24.01 -4.90 2.59
N GLU A 165 -23.21 -5.92 2.25
CA GLU A 165 -21.86 -5.75 1.73
C GLU A 165 -21.89 -5.34 0.26
N THR A 166 -20.92 -4.55 -0.16
CA THR A 166 -20.66 -4.28 -1.57
C THR A 166 -20.29 -5.58 -2.28
N ASP A 167 -20.84 -5.75 -3.48
CA ASP A 167 -20.55 -6.90 -4.32
C ASP A 167 -19.05 -6.96 -4.69
N ASP A 168 -18.41 -8.12 -4.59
CA ASP A 168 -16.97 -8.31 -4.83
C ASP A 168 -16.53 -7.72 -6.19
N ASP A 169 -17.32 -7.87 -7.26
CA ASP A 169 -16.99 -7.30 -8.58
C ASP A 169 -17.03 -5.76 -8.55
N ALA A 170 -17.95 -5.17 -7.77
CA ALA A 170 -18.08 -3.72 -7.62
C ALA A 170 -16.94 -3.16 -6.76
N SER A 171 -16.59 -3.80 -5.65
CA SER A 171 -15.43 -3.42 -4.82
C SER A 171 -14.14 -3.52 -5.61
N PHE A 172 -13.95 -4.60 -6.37
CA PHE A 172 -12.78 -4.78 -7.22
C PHE A 172 -12.69 -3.75 -8.35
N ALA A 173 -13.83 -3.41 -8.98
CA ALA A 173 -13.87 -2.35 -9.98
C ALA A 173 -13.54 -0.96 -9.39
N ALA A 174 -13.97 -0.69 -8.16
CA ALA A 174 -13.63 0.53 -7.44
C ALA A 174 -12.14 0.61 -7.12
N LEU A 175 -11.55 -0.48 -6.63
CA LEU A 175 -10.11 -0.60 -6.39
C LEU A 175 -9.29 -0.34 -7.66
N CYS A 176 -9.64 -1.00 -8.77
CA CYS A 176 -8.97 -0.82 -10.06
C CYS A 176 -9.00 0.65 -10.53
N LEU A 177 -10.08 1.39 -10.24
CA LEU A 177 -10.17 2.81 -10.56
C LEU A 177 -9.23 3.65 -9.67
N VAL A 178 -9.23 3.39 -8.37
CA VAL A 178 -8.40 4.09 -7.36
C VAL A 178 -6.92 3.92 -7.67
N GLU A 179 -6.46 2.67 -7.80
CA GLU A 179 -5.06 2.33 -8.09
C GLU A 179 -4.62 2.78 -9.48
N GLY A 180 -5.47 2.58 -10.49
CA GLY A 180 -5.16 3.03 -11.85
C GLY A 180 -5.01 4.55 -11.96
N ASP A 181 -5.81 5.29 -11.20
CA ASP A 181 -5.72 6.75 -11.11
C ASP A 181 -4.48 7.23 -10.36
N ALA A 182 -4.06 6.54 -9.30
CA ALA A 182 -2.80 6.80 -8.61
C ALA A 182 -1.59 6.53 -9.51
N MET A 183 -1.56 5.36 -10.17
CA MET A 183 -0.46 4.95 -11.05
C MET A 183 -0.29 5.90 -12.25
N ILE A 184 -1.37 6.25 -12.95
CA ILE A 184 -1.27 7.18 -14.09
C ILE A 184 -0.85 8.58 -13.63
N THR A 185 -1.20 8.97 -12.41
CA THR A 185 -0.80 10.25 -11.83
C THR A 185 0.67 10.27 -11.46
N ALA A 186 1.18 9.20 -10.86
CA ALA A 186 2.61 9.03 -10.60
C ALA A 186 3.44 9.00 -11.89
N GLU A 187 2.95 8.33 -12.94
CA GLU A 187 3.61 8.35 -14.25
C GLU A 187 3.62 9.75 -14.88
N LYS A 188 2.51 10.50 -14.78
CA LYS A 188 2.46 11.92 -15.21
C LYS A 188 3.40 12.78 -14.39
N TRP A 189 3.46 12.56 -13.08
CA TRP A 189 4.37 13.26 -12.18
C TRP A 189 5.82 13.05 -12.60
N LEU A 190 6.20 11.81 -12.90
CA LEU A 190 7.52 11.43 -13.40
C LEU A 190 7.83 12.16 -14.72
N GLN A 191 6.88 12.19 -15.67
CA GLN A 191 7.06 12.85 -16.96
C GLN A 191 7.18 14.37 -16.85
N GLU A 192 6.47 15.00 -15.93
CA GLU A 192 6.38 16.46 -15.81
C GLU A 192 7.43 17.07 -14.88
N ASN A 193 7.89 16.33 -13.86
CA ASN A 193 8.71 16.89 -12.77
C ASN A 193 10.09 16.23 -12.62
N ALA A 194 10.29 14.98 -13.07
CA ALA A 194 11.59 14.33 -12.90
C ALA A 194 12.63 14.83 -13.89
N THR A 195 13.86 14.99 -13.40
CA THR A 195 15.01 15.40 -14.20
C THR A 195 15.76 14.18 -14.78
N PRO A 196 16.61 14.37 -15.81
CA PRO A 196 17.45 13.28 -16.30
C PRO A 196 18.37 12.65 -15.24
N SER A 197 18.79 13.40 -14.22
CA SER A 197 19.54 12.86 -13.09
C SER A 197 18.67 11.96 -12.22
N ASP A 198 17.43 12.38 -11.94
CA ASP A 198 16.47 11.61 -11.14
C ASP A 198 16.20 10.26 -11.81
N LEU A 199 16.03 10.22 -13.13
CA LEU A 199 15.85 8.96 -13.88
C LEU A 199 17.06 8.02 -13.81
N VAL A 200 18.27 8.56 -13.67
CA VAL A 200 19.49 7.75 -13.50
C VAL A 200 19.59 7.24 -12.07
N GLU A 201 19.26 8.08 -11.09
CA GLU A 201 19.19 7.73 -9.67
C GLU A 201 18.16 6.62 -9.43
N MET A 202 16.92 6.80 -9.90
CA MET A 202 15.85 5.79 -9.82
C MET A 202 16.28 4.47 -10.45
N ARG A 203 16.90 4.48 -11.64
CA ARG A 203 17.38 3.25 -12.28
C ARG A 203 18.42 2.51 -11.43
N ARG A 204 19.26 3.24 -10.70
CA ARG A 204 20.27 2.67 -9.82
C ARG A 204 19.60 2.02 -8.61
N GLU A 205 18.68 2.74 -7.98
CA GLU A 205 17.93 2.29 -6.79
C GLU A 205 17.00 1.12 -7.11
N SER A 206 16.27 1.15 -8.24
CA SER A 206 15.43 0.01 -8.68
C SER A 206 16.23 -1.27 -8.91
N GLY A 207 17.54 -1.18 -9.18
CA GLY A 207 18.42 -2.35 -9.26
C GLY A 207 18.87 -2.87 -7.90
N GLU A 208 18.62 -2.14 -6.82
CA GLU A 208 18.89 -2.51 -5.43
C GLU A 208 17.66 -3.12 -4.75
N PHE A 209 16.45 -2.94 -5.32
CA PHE A 209 15.24 -3.62 -4.85
C PHE A 209 15.33 -5.13 -5.07
N SER A 210 15.00 -5.89 -4.02
CA SER A 210 14.90 -7.34 -4.08
C SER A 210 13.59 -7.76 -4.75
N SER A 211 13.66 -8.80 -5.58
CA SER A 211 12.51 -9.56 -6.05
C SER A 211 12.61 -11.04 -5.66
N GLU A 212 13.49 -11.37 -4.71
CA GLU A 212 13.80 -12.77 -4.35
C GLU A 212 12.57 -13.50 -3.82
N VAL A 213 11.73 -12.84 -3.01
CA VAL A 213 10.49 -13.45 -2.50
C VAL A 213 9.50 -13.62 -3.64
N LEU A 214 9.28 -12.58 -4.46
CA LEU A 214 8.41 -12.66 -5.63
C LEU A 214 8.85 -13.76 -6.62
N ASP A 215 10.15 -13.86 -6.90
CA ASP A 215 10.72 -14.87 -7.80
C ASP A 215 10.62 -16.29 -7.23
N SER A 216 10.47 -16.43 -5.90
CA SER A 216 10.22 -17.70 -5.23
C SER A 216 8.74 -18.09 -5.17
N ALA A 217 7.83 -17.15 -5.42
CA ALA A 217 6.41 -17.38 -5.41
C ALA A 217 5.95 -18.25 -6.60
N PRO A 218 4.82 -18.97 -6.49
CA PRO A 218 4.24 -19.68 -7.63
C PRO A 218 4.01 -18.73 -8.81
N GLY A 219 4.35 -19.13 -10.05
CA GLY A 219 4.34 -18.23 -11.22
C GLY A 219 2.97 -17.76 -11.74
N TYR A 220 1.92 -17.90 -10.93
CA TYR A 220 0.60 -17.30 -11.14
C TYR A 220 0.28 -16.19 -10.13
N VAL A 221 1.19 -15.98 -9.15
CA VAL A 221 1.32 -14.77 -8.34
C VAL A 221 1.99 -13.71 -9.20
#